data_AF-A0A9X5XDV1-F1
#
_entry.id   AF-A0A9X5XDV1-F1
#
_cell.length_a   1.000
_cell.length_b   1.000
_cell.length_c   1.000
_cell.angle_alpha   90.00
_cell.angle_beta   90.00
_cell.angle_gamma   90.00
#
_symmetry.space_group_name_H-M   'P 1'
#
loop_
_entity.id
_entity.type
_entity.pdbx_description
1 polymer ?
#
loop_
_entity_poly.entity_id
_entity_poly.type
_entity_poly.pdbx_seq_one_letter_code
_entity_poly.pdbx_strand_id
1 'polypeptide(L)'
;DRDSFQLVSEHTTVLYPTKGVSELTRFTPEKVVEKYGLTPAQYPDFAALRGDPSDNLPGIPGVGEKTAAKWINQFGSFADLVERVDEVKGKAGQNLRDHLEAVKLNRRLTEMVKDVELPKTVTDLERAAYDRTAVVMVLDTLEIRNPSLRERLFAVDPGTEEAEAAAPFVEGVELDGTVLGAGELKPWLAEHDGKAVLGLATVDTWALGSGSVAEVALAAADGAAAWFDPARLDEADENAFAKWLADPEKPKVLHNAKGAMRVFAEHGWTIEGVSMDTALAAYLVKPGRRSFALDALSLEYLGRELGPAAAADGQLAFGADDQAE
;
A
#
# COMPACT_ATOMS: atom_id res chain seq x y z
N ASP A 1 24.18 8.97 -7.95
CA ASP A 1 25.45 9.48 -8.46
C ASP A 1 26.55 8.47 -8.16
N ARG A 2 27.58 8.35 -9.00
CA ARG A 2 28.76 7.50 -8.72
C ARG A 2 29.81 8.22 -7.89
N ASP A 3 29.81 9.55 -7.88
CA ASP A 3 30.79 10.33 -7.13
C ASP A 3 30.71 10.09 -5.62
N SER A 4 29.55 9.65 -5.12
CA SER A 4 29.38 9.22 -3.73
C SER A 4 30.24 8.02 -3.33
N PHE A 5 30.83 7.28 -4.28
CA PHE A 5 31.75 6.19 -3.95
C PHE A 5 32.99 6.68 -3.18
N GLN A 6 33.33 7.97 -3.25
CA GLN A 6 34.39 8.57 -2.43
C GLN A 6 34.06 8.61 -0.92
N LEU A 7 32.80 8.40 -0.55
CA LEU A 7 32.33 8.38 0.84
C LEU A 7 32.28 6.96 1.44
N VAL A 8 32.52 5.93 0.62
CA VAL A 8 32.48 4.54 1.08
C VAL A 8 33.60 4.29 2.09
N SER A 9 33.23 3.70 3.22
CA SER A 9 34.13 3.38 4.33
C SER A 9 33.68 2.07 5.01
N GLU A 10 34.37 1.66 6.08
CA GLU A 10 33.94 0.53 6.92
C GLU A 10 32.55 0.75 7.52
N HIS A 11 32.19 2.00 7.83
CA HIS A 11 30.92 2.36 8.44
C HIS A 11 29.91 2.97 7.45
N THR A 12 30.31 3.16 6.18
CA THR A 12 29.49 3.83 5.17
C THR A 12 29.43 3.00 3.90
N THR A 13 28.24 2.46 3.61
CA THR A 13 27.96 1.70 2.38
C THR A 13 27.06 2.50 1.46
N VAL A 14 27.42 2.60 0.18
CA VAL A 14 26.56 3.21 -0.84
C VAL A 14 25.67 2.15 -1.47
N LEU A 15 24.36 2.39 -1.53
CA LEU A 15 23.41 1.57 -2.29
C LEU A 15 23.22 2.19 -3.68
N TYR A 16 23.70 1.50 -4.71
CA TYR A 16 23.65 2.00 -6.09
C TYR A 16 22.72 1.17 -6.97
N PRO A 17 21.71 1.76 -7.64
CA PRO A 17 20.82 1.04 -8.53
C PRO A 17 21.56 0.58 -9.79
N THR A 18 21.65 -0.74 -10.00
CA THR A 18 22.33 -1.33 -11.17
C THR A 18 21.38 -1.75 -12.27
N LYS A 19 20.13 -2.11 -11.92
CA LYS A 19 19.05 -2.38 -12.87
C LYS A 19 17.72 -1.85 -12.34
N GLY A 20 17.34 -0.67 -12.81
CA GLY A 20 16.18 0.06 -12.28
C GLY A 20 16.32 0.38 -10.79
N VAL A 21 15.21 0.70 -10.14
CA VAL A 21 15.18 1.04 -8.70
C VAL A 21 15.06 -0.17 -7.77
N SER A 22 14.80 -1.36 -8.32
CA SER A 22 14.53 -2.57 -7.54
C SER A 22 15.78 -3.38 -7.21
N GLU A 23 16.84 -3.29 -8.02
CA GLU A 23 18.09 -4.02 -7.80
C GLU A 23 19.18 -3.04 -7.35
N LEU A 24 19.42 -2.97 -6.04
CA LEU A 24 20.44 -2.12 -5.41
C LEU A 24 21.70 -2.95 -5.13
N THR A 25 22.82 -2.54 -5.71
CA THR A 25 24.14 -3.09 -5.39
C THR A 25 24.74 -2.34 -4.21
N ARG A 26 25.24 -3.09 -3.22
CA ARG A 26 26.00 -2.55 -2.08
C ARG A 26 27.46 -2.31 -2.47
N PHE A 27 27.87 -1.05 -2.46
CA PHE A 27 29.25 -0.63 -2.63
C PHE A 27 29.93 -0.47 -1.27
N THR A 28 30.62 -1.53 -0.85
CA THR A 28 31.58 -1.54 0.27
C THR A 28 32.99 -1.21 -0.25
N PRO A 29 33.98 -0.94 0.61
CA PRO A 29 35.36 -0.69 0.18
C PRO A 29 35.88 -1.78 -0.76
N GLU A 30 35.62 -3.05 -0.45
CA GLU A 30 36.03 -4.22 -1.25
C GLU A 30 35.35 -4.20 -2.62
N LYS A 31 34.06 -3.84 -2.66
CA LYS A 31 33.30 -3.79 -3.93
C LYS A 31 33.80 -2.68 -4.85
N VAL A 32 34.21 -1.54 -4.28
CA VAL A 32 34.83 -0.45 -5.06
C VAL A 32 36.14 -0.94 -5.66
N VAL A 33 36.99 -1.62 -4.88
CA VAL A 33 38.25 -2.21 -5.36
C VAL A 33 38.01 -3.29 -6.40
N GLU A 34 37.06 -4.20 -6.20
CA GLU A 34 36.72 -5.26 -7.16
C GLU A 34 36.31 -4.68 -8.52
N LYS A 35 35.47 -3.63 -8.50
CA LYS A 35 34.91 -3.06 -9.73
C LYS A 35 35.85 -2.11 -10.45
N TYR A 36 36.56 -1.25 -9.71
CA TYR A 36 37.36 -0.16 -10.27
C TYR A 36 38.87 -0.39 -10.13
N GLY A 37 39.29 -1.36 -9.33
CA GLY A 37 40.70 -1.60 -9.01
C GLY A 37 41.32 -0.50 -8.15
N LEU A 38 40.50 0.31 -7.45
CA LEU A 38 40.91 1.51 -6.73
C LEU A 38 40.21 1.57 -5.38
N THR A 39 40.83 2.25 -4.41
CA THR A 39 40.19 2.51 -3.12
C THR A 39 39.16 3.66 -3.23
N PRO A 40 38.18 3.75 -2.31
CA PRO A 40 37.27 4.90 -2.23
C PRO A 40 37.97 6.26 -2.22
N ALA A 41 39.07 6.38 -1.47
CA ALA A 41 39.85 7.63 -1.38
C ALA A 41 40.48 8.07 -2.72
N GLN A 42 40.77 7.11 -3.60
CA GLN A 42 41.33 7.35 -4.94
C GLN A 42 40.26 7.59 -6.01
N TYR A 43 38.97 7.39 -5.67
CA TYR A 43 37.90 7.52 -6.65
C TYR A 43 37.80 8.93 -7.28
N PRO A 44 37.94 10.04 -6.52
CA PRO A 44 37.91 11.38 -7.11
C PRO A 44 39.06 11.63 -8.09
N ASP A 45 40.25 11.12 -7.80
CA ASP A 45 41.42 11.21 -8.69
C ASP A 45 41.15 10.50 -10.04
N PHE A 46 40.58 9.30 -9.96
CA PHE A 46 40.20 8.51 -11.11
C PHE A 46 39.10 9.17 -11.94
N ALA A 47 38.06 9.67 -11.29
CA ALA A 47 36.95 10.35 -11.95
C ALA A 47 37.41 11.63 -12.66
N ALA A 48 38.33 12.40 -12.06
CA ALA A 48 38.89 13.60 -12.66
C ALA A 48 39.63 13.32 -13.99
N LEU A 49 40.40 12.22 -14.04
CA LEU A 49 41.16 11.79 -15.23
C LEU A 49 40.27 11.26 -16.34
N ARG A 50 39.26 10.46 -15.98
CA ARG A 50 38.28 9.89 -16.91
C ARG A 50 37.36 10.96 -17.49
N GLY A 51 37.08 12.01 -16.70
CA GLY A 51 35.99 12.96 -16.94
C GLY A 51 34.63 12.35 -16.61
N ASP A 52 33.62 13.22 -16.51
CA ASP A 52 32.23 12.81 -16.39
C ASP A 52 31.31 13.62 -17.32
N PRO A 53 30.78 13.00 -18.39
CA PRO A 53 29.85 13.67 -19.30
C PRO A 53 28.55 14.14 -18.63
N SER A 54 28.08 13.51 -17.54
CA SER A 54 26.84 13.96 -16.86
C SER A 54 27.01 15.34 -16.24
N ASP A 55 28.20 15.62 -15.72
CA ASP A 55 28.56 16.88 -15.05
C ASP A 55 29.34 17.82 -15.97
N ASN A 56 29.35 17.52 -17.27
CA ASN A 56 30.06 18.29 -18.29
C ASN A 56 31.56 18.46 -17.98
N LEU A 57 32.17 17.47 -17.33
CA LEU A 57 33.60 17.42 -17.02
C LEU A 57 34.35 16.71 -18.15
N PRO A 58 35.13 17.43 -18.98
CA PRO A 58 35.81 16.83 -20.11
C PRO A 58 36.91 15.86 -19.63
N GLY A 59 36.91 14.65 -20.19
CA GLY A 59 37.99 13.69 -20.01
C GLY A 59 39.20 13.99 -20.90
N ILE A 60 40.31 13.29 -20.66
CA ILE A 60 41.51 13.40 -21.50
C ILE A 60 41.32 12.53 -22.77
N PRO A 61 41.51 13.07 -23.99
CA PRO A 61 41.41 12.30 -25.21
C PRO A 61 42.31 11.05 -25.19
N GLY A 62 41.74 9.88 -25.48
CA GLY A 62 42.48 8.61 -25.49
C GLY A 62 42.81 8.03 -24.10
N VAL A 63 42.30 8.63 -23.01
CA VAL A 63 42.39 8.10 -21.66
C VAL A 63 40.99 7.66 -21.23
N GLY A 64 40.77 6.35 -21.16
CA GLY A 64 39.54 5.76 -20.62
C GLY A 64 39.72 5.26 -19.19
N GLU A 65 38.69 4.60 -18.66
CA GLU A 65 38.65 4.03 -17.30
C GLU A 65 39.90 3.21 -16.96
N LYS A 66 40.28 2.26 -17.82
CA LYS A 66 41.43 1.38 -17.57
C LYS A 66 42.76 2.15 -17.45
N THR A 67 42.94 3.18 -18.28
CA THR A 67 44.17 3.99 -18.27
C THR A 67 44.22 4.88 -17.05
N ALA A 68 43.10 5.54 -16.70
CA ALA A 68 42.99 6.36 -15.51
C ALA A 68 43.25 5.54 -14.23
N ALA A 69 42.61 4.38 -14.09
CA ALA A 69 42.81 3.50 -12.93
C ALA A 69 44.26 2.98 -12.84
N LYS A 70 44.86 2.64 -13.99
CA LYS A 70 46.29 2.25 -14.04
C LYS A 70 47.19 3.37 -13.51
N TRP A 71 46.97 4.62 -13.92
CA TRP A 71 47.78 5.75 -13.47
C TRP A 71 47.61 6.01 -11.98
N ILE A 72 46.39 6.03 -11.45
CA ILE A 72 46.19 6.24 -10.01
C ILE A 72 46.80 5.12 -9.18
N ASN A 73 46.68 3.86 -9.60
CA ASN A 73 47.35 2.75 -8.91
C ASN A 73 48.88 2.81 -8.98
N GLN A 74 49.44 3.25 -10.12
CA GLN A 74 50.88 3.34 -10.30
C GLN A 74 51.49 4.50 -9.52
N PHE A 75 50.83 5.66 -9.52
CA PHE A 75 51.36 6.89 -8.94
C PHE A 75 50.85 7.14 -7.51
N GLY A 76 49.81 6.45 -7.07
CA GLY A 76 49.21 6.58 -5.73
C GLY A 76 48.05 7.56 -5.71
N SER A 77 48.30 8.80 -6.12
CA SER A 77 47.31 9.88 -6.16
C SER A 77 47.40 10.73 -7.43
N PHE A 78 46.39 11.57 -7.69
CA PHE A 78 46.46 12.56 -8.76
C PHE A 78 47.59 13.57 -8.51
N ALA A 79 47.80 14.02 -7.27
CA ALA A 79 48.88 14.95 -6.94
C ALA A 79 50.25 14.37 -7.31
N ASP A 80 50.51 13.11 -6.93
CA ASP A 80 51.77 12.42 -7.23
C ASP A 80 51.96 12.15 -8.74
N LEU A 81 50.86 11.98 -9.48
CA LEU A 81 50.88 11.87 -10.94
C LEU A 81 51.26 13.19 -11.60
N VAL A 82 50.78 14.32 -11.08
CA VAL A 82 51.12 15.65 -11.60
C VAL A 82 52.60 15.97 -11.38
N GLU A 83 53.15 15.66 -10.20
CA GLU A 83 54.56 15.88 -9.90
C GLU A 83 55.51 15.06 -10.80
N ARG A 84 55.05 13.88 -11.23
CA ARG A 84 55.81 12.93 -12.07
C ARG A 84 55.24 12.78 -13.48
N VAL A 85 54.57 13.80 -13.99
CA VAL A 85 53.86 13.75 -15.28
C VAL A 85 54.78 13.38 -16.46
N ASP A 86 56.08 13.68 -16.37
CA ASP A 86 57.07 13.34 -17.39
C ASP A 86 57.39 11.85 -17.49
N GLU A 87 57.10 11.06 -16.45
CA GLU A 87 57.24 9.60 -16.49
C GLU A 87 56.17 8.95 -17.39
N VAL A 88 55.03 9.62 -17.60
CA VAL A 88 53.98 9.15 -18.50
C VAL A 88 54.39 9.41 -19.94
N LYS A 89 54.92 8.38 -20.62
CA LYS A 89 55.40 8.48 -22.01
C LYS A 89 54.29 8.24 -23.05
N GLY A 90 54.58 8.60 -24.30
CA GLY A 90 53.72 8.35 -25.46
C GLY A 90 52.59 9.36 -25.64
N LYS A 91 51.68 9.09 -26.59
CA LYS A 91 50.59 10.00 -26.98
C LYS A 91 49.61 10.29 -25.82
N ALA A 92 49.31 9.29 -24.99
CA ALA A 92 48.45 9.47 -23.82
C ALA A 92 49.09 10.41 -22.78
N GLY A 93 50.41 10.32 -22.58
CA GLY A 93 51.14 11.24 -21.71
C GLY A 93 51.19 12.67 -22.26
N GLN A 94 51.30 12.84 -23.57
CA GLN A 94 51.18 14.17 -24.19
C GLN A 94 49.79 14.76 -23.96
N ASN A 95 48.73 13.98 -24.20
CA ASN A 95 47.36 14.43 -23.96
C ASN A 95 47.12 14.78 -22.47
N LEU A 96 47.70 14.01 -21.53
CA LEU A 96 47.63 14.35 -20.11
C LEU A 96 48.25 15.73 -19.82
N ARG A 97 49.42 16.04 -20.41
CA ARG A 97 50.06 17.36 -20.27
C ARG A 97 49.25 18.48 -20.90
N ASP A 98 48.73 18.25 -22.11
CA ASP A 98 47.94 19.24 -22.86
C ASP A 98 46.62 19.59 -22.17
N HIS A 99 46.05 18.66 -21.40
CA HIS A 99 44.78 18.81 -20.70
C HIS A 99 44.90 18.93 -19.17
N LEU A 100 46.12 19.11 -18.64
CA LEU A 100 46.41 19.02 -17.21
C LEU A 100 45.58 20.02 -16.36
N GLU A 101 45.46 21.27 -16.81
CA GLU A 101 44.70 22.30 -16.08
C GLU A 101 43.21 21.98 -16.00
N ALA A 102 42.65 21.39 -17.06
CA ALA A 102 41.25 20.93 -17.05
C ALA A 102 41.06 19.80 -16.04
N VAL A 103 42.01 18.85 -15.95
CA VAL A 103 41.94 17.74 -15.00
C VAL A 103 42.09 18.23 -13.56
N LYS A 104 42.95 19.22 -13.30
CA LYS A 104 43.05 19.86 -11.98
C LYS A 104 41.72 20.49 -11.56
N LEU A 105 41.06 21.17 -12.48
CA LEU A 105 39.73 21.72 -12.24
C LEU A 105 38.71 20.60 -11.98
N ASN A 106 38.67 19.56 -12.81
CA ASN A 106 37.79 18.40 -12.61
C ASN A 106 38.02 17.80 -11.22
N ARG A 107 39.27 17.62 -10.81
CA ARG A 107 39.60 17.05 -9.51
C ARG A 107 39.07 17.87 -8.33
N ARG A 108 39.11 19.20 -8.45
CA ARG A 108 38.51 20.10 -7.46
C ARG A 108 36.99 20.01 -7.45
N LEU A 109 36.36 19.85 -8.62
CA LEU A 109 34.91 19.79 -8.76
C LEU A 109 34.33 18.45 -8.31
N THR A 110 35.04 17.34 -8.53
CA THR A 110 34.60 15.99 -8.14
C THR A 110 34.79 15.71 -6.65
N GLU A 111 35.60 16.50 -5.93
CA GLU A 111 35.77 16.35 -4.49
C GLU A 111 34.54 16.86 -3.75
N MET A 112 33.91 15.98 -2.97
CA MET A 112 32.81 16.38 -2.11
C MET A 112 33.32 17.15 -0.89
N VAL A 113 32.69 18.29 -0.62
CA VAL A 113 32.88 19.05 0.62
C VAL A 113 32.19 18.29 1.77
N LYS A 114 32.95 17.92 2.80
CA LYS A 114 32.49 17.05 3.91
C LYS A 114 32.21 17.80 5.21
N ASP A 115 32.53 19.09 5.25
CA ASP A 115 32.48 19.98 6.39
C ASP A 115 31.46 21.13 6.18
N VAL A 116 30.43 20.88 5.37
CA VAL A 116 29.32 21.83 5.19
C VAL A 116 28.61 22.01 6.53
N GLU A 117 28.51 23.25 7.00
CA GLU A 117 27.72 23.59 8.18
C GLU A 117 26.23 23.39 7.89
N LEU A 118 25.61 22.48 8.64
CA LEU A 118 24.19 22.15 8.50
C LEU A 118 23.45 22.43 9.81
N PRO A 119 22.17 22.88 9.76
CA PRO A 119 21.39 23.18 10.95
C PRO A 119 20.93 21.93 11.73
N LYS A 120 21.15 20.73 11.18
CA LYS A 120 20.75 19.45 11.74
C LYS A 120 21.90 18.46 11.70
N THR A 121 21.93 17.57 12.69
CA THR A 121 22.85 16.44 12.82
C THR A 121 22.15 15.13 12.46
N VAL A 122 22.91 14.03 12.37
CA VAL A 122 22.34 12.69 12.06
C VAL A 122 21.27 12.26 13.06
N THR A 123 21.44 12.59 14.35
CA THR A 123 20.47 12.26 15.41
C THR A 123 19.16 13.03 15.27
N ASP A 124 19.17 14.20 14.62
CA ASP A 124 17.96 14.99 14.35
C ASP A 124 17.15 14.45 13.15
N LEU A 125 17.66 13.41 12.48
CA LEU A 125 17.07 12.79 11.28
C LEU A 125 16.47 11.41 11.55
N GLU A 126 16.25 11.06 12.81
CA GLU A 126 15.49 9.86 13.17
C GLU A 126 14.09 9.90 12.56
N ARG A 127 13.60 8.73 12.11
CA ARG A 127 12.28 8.63 11.50
C ARG A 127 11.20 8.82 12.56
N ALA A 128 10.41 9.89 12.43
CA ALA A 128 9.24 10.12 13.26
C ALA A 128 7.97 9.56 12.61
N ALA A 129 6.93 9.35 13.43
CA ALA A 129 5.59 9.06 12.98
C ALA A 129 5.05 10.16 12.05
N TYR A 130 4.30 9.78 11.02
CA TYR A 130 3.68 10.74 10.11
C TYR A 130 2.24 11.07 10.50
N ASP A 131 1.83 12.30 10.19
CA ASP A 131 0.41 12.66 10.14
C ASP A 131 -0.26 11.92 8.97
N ARG A 132 -0.97 10.84 9.28
CA ARG A 132 -1.64 10.00 8.28
C ARG A 132 -2.67 10.77 7.48
N THR A 133 -3.40 11.70 8.10
CA THR A 133 -4.40 12.52 7.43
C THR A 133 -3.73 13.43 6.41
N ALA A 134 -2.64 14.08 6.77
CA ALA A 134 -1.86 14.90 5.85
C ALA A 134 -1.27 14.06 4.70
N VAL A 135 -0.74 12.86 5.00
CA VAL A 135 -0.21 11.94 3.98
C VAL A 135 -1.30 11.51 3.00
N VAL A 136 -2.48 11.10 3.47
CA VAL A 136 -3.60 10.73 2.60
C VAL A 136 -4.00 11.91 1.69
N MET A 137 -4.12 13.11 2.25
CA MET A 137 -4.46 14.32 1.50
C MET A 137 -3.45 14.60 0.37
N VAL A 138 -2.15 14.50 0.66
CA VAL A 138 -1.09 14.65 -0.35
C VAL A 138 -1.17 13.56 -1.41
N LEU A 139 -1.35 12.29 -1.01
CA LEU A 139 -1.46 11.17 -1.95
C LEU A 139 -2.69 11.30 -2.86
N ASP A 140 -3.81 11.78 -2.33
CA ASP A 140 -5.02 12.04 -3.13
C ASP A 140 -4.83 13.20 -4.09
N THR A 141 -4.18 14.29 -3.64
CA THR A 141 -3.86 15.46 -4.46
C THR A 141 -2.93 15.11 -5.62
N LEU A 142 -1.94 14.25 -5.37
CA LEU A 142 -1.01 13.75 -6.39
C LEU A 142 -1.58 12.58 -7.21
N GLU A 143 -2.84 12.21 -6.96
CA GLU A 143 -3.53 11.07 -7.58
C GLU A 143 -2.80 9.71 -7.42
N ILE A 144 -2.00 9.55 -6.38
CA ILE A 144 -1.34 8.29 -6.01
C ILE A 144 -2.36 7.41 -5.28
N ARG A 145 -3.26 6.81 -6.06
CA ARG A 145 -4.44 6.03 -5.59
C ARG A 145 -4.19 4.53 -5.46
N ASN A 146 -2.94 4.06 -5.54
CA ASN A 146 -2.62 2.63 -5.44
C ASN A 146 -2.78 2.15 -3.97
N PRO A 147 -3.76 1.27 -3.67
CA PRO A 147 -4.02 0.83 -2.29
C PRO A 147 -2.85 0.06 -1.68
N SER A 148 -2.21 -0.82 -2.44
CA SER A 148 -1.06 -1.61 -1.98
C SER A 148 0.14 -0.73 -1.61
N LEU A 149 0.33 0.39 -2.31
CA LEU A 149 1.37 1.35 -1.95
C LEU A 149 1.04 2.06 -0.63
N ARG A 150 -0.23 2.42 -0.41
CA ARG A 150 -0.70 3.06 0.83
C ARG A 150 -0.56 2.13 2.03
N GLU A 151 -1.01 0.89 1.89
CA GLU A 151 -0.87 -0.15 2.92
C GLU A 151 0.60 -0.35 3.30
N ARG A 152 1.48 -0.54 2.30
CA ARG A 152 2.92 -0.67 2.54
C ARG A 152 3.54 0.57 3.17
N LEU A 153 3.07 1.77 2.80
CA LEU A 153 3.55 3.01 3.37
C LEU A 153 3.15 3.12 4.84
N PHE A 154 1.90 2.82 5.20
CA PHE A 154 1.47 2.85 6.60
C PHE A 154 2.09 1.71 7.44
N ALA A 155 2.37 0.55 6.83
CA ALA A 155 3.03 -0.55 7.52
C ALA A 155 4.47 -0.23 7.99
N VAL A 156 5.15 0.74 7.36
CA VAL A 156 6.51 1.16 7.74
C VAL A 156 6.55 2.42 8.60
N ASP A 157 5.39 2.85 9.10
CA ASP A 157 5.21 4.04 9.94
C ASP A 157 5.73 3.77 11.35
N PRO A 158 6.73 4.53 11.85
CA PRO A 158 7.17 4.42 13.23
C PRO A 158 6.03 4.60 14.24
N GLY A 159 4.97 5.32 13.87
CA GLY A 159 3.79 5.52 14.71
C GLY A 159 2.76 4.38 14.69
N THR A 160 2.91 3.34 13.87
CA THR A 160 1.94 2.22 13.82
C THR A 160 1.87 1.46 15.14
N GLU A 161 3.01 1.21 15.78
CA GLU A 161 3.04 0.47 17.06
C GLU A 161 2.35 1.27 18.19
N GLU A 162 2.53 2.60 18.20
CA GLU A 162 1.84 3.50 19.14
C GLU A 162 0.34 3.64 18.81
N ALA A 163 -0.03 3.64 17.53
CA ALA A 163 -1.42 3.73 17.09
C ALA A 163 -2.21 2.43 17.31
N GLU A 164 -1.60 1.25 17.16
CA GLU A 164 -2.24 -0.04 17.51
C GLU A 164 -2.44 -0.19 19.02
N ALA A 165 -1.52 0.36 19.83
CA ALA A 165 -1.66 0.41 21.29
C ALA A 165 -2.66 1.46 21.78
N ALA A 166 -2.94 2.49 20.97
CA ALA A 166 -3.79 3.64 21.32
C ALA A 166 -5.08 3.77 20.51
N ALA A 167 -5.38 2.82 19.60
CA ALA A 167 -6.58 2.88 18.78
C ALA A 167 -7.82 2.92 19.68
N PRO A 168 -8.58 4.04 19.70
CA PRO A 168 -9.90 4.02 20.29
C PRO A 168 -10.76 3.12 19.43
N PHE A 169 -11.47 2.21 20.08
CA PHE A 169 -12.59 1.48 19.49
C PHE A 169 -13.50 2.51 18.81
N VAL A 170 -13.55 2.51 17.47
CA VAL A 170 -14.52 3.32 16.75
C VAL A 170 -15.87 2.64 16.99
N GLU A 171 -16.79 3.32 17.68
CA GLU A 171 -18.10 2.78 18.04
C GLU A 171 -18.75 2.11 16.82
N GLY A 172 -18.95 0.79 16.91
CA GLY A 172 -19.78 0.05 15.97
C GLY A 172 -21.22 0.58 15.99
N VAL A 173 -22.07 0.03 15.12
CA VAL A 173 -23.50 0.34 15.19
C VAL A 173 -24.08 -0.36 16.44
N GLU A 174 -24.51 0.39 17.44
CA GLU A 174 -25.32 -0.18 18.53
C GLU A 174 -26.67 -0.62 17.95
N LEU A 175 -26.96 -1.91 18.08
CA LEU A 175 -28.20 -2.54 17.61
C LEU A 175 -28.86 -3.28 18.78
N ASP A 176 -30.16 -3.08 18.95
CA ASP A 176 -30.98 -3.90 19.83
C ASP A 176 -31.50 -5.11 19.03
N GLY A 177 -30.65 -6.14 18.93
CA GLY A 177 -30.87 -7.31 18.09
C GLY A 177 -31.64 -8.41 18.80
N THR A 178 -32.76 -8.84 18.19
CA THR A 178 -33.57 -9.97 18.65
C THR A 178 -33.49 -11.14 17.66
N VAL A 179 -33.28 -12.35 18.17
CA VAL A 179 -33.41 -13.59 17.40
C VAL A 179 -34.86 -14.05 17.48
N LEU A 180 -35.55 -14.06 16.35
CA LEU A 180 -36.98 -14.41 16.27
C LEU A 180 -37.16 -15.90 15.97
N GLY A 181 -38.04 -16.53 16.75
CA GLY A 181 -38.59 -17.85 16.50
C GLY A 181 -39.96 -17.82 15.83
N ALA A 182 -40.60 -18.99 15.76
CA ALA A 182 -41.93 -19.14 15.20
C ALA A 182 -42.99 -18.33 15.99
N GLY A 183 -43.77 -17.52 15.27
CA GLY A 183 -44.84 -16.68 15.78
C GLY A 183 -44.41 -15.27 16.22
N GLU A 184 -43.11 -14.95 16.09
CA GLU A 184 -42.53 -13.70 16.59
C GLU A 184 -42.27 -12.66 15.48
N LEU A 185 -42.17 -13.09 14.21
CA LEU A 185 -41.90 -12.18 13.09
C LEU A 185 -43.07 -11.27 12.76
N LYS A 186 -44.29 -11.81 12.74
CA LYS A 186 -45.49 -11.00 12.45
C LYS A 186 -45.73 -9.90 13.50
N PRO A 187 -45.64 -10.16 14.83
CA PRO A 187 -45.68 -9.11 15.84
C PRO A 187 -44.58 -8.06 15.65
N TRP A 188 -43.34 -8.49 15.41
CA TRP A 188 -42.22 -7.57 15.21
C TRP A 188 -42.45 -6.66 13.99
N LEU A 189 -42.87 -7.22 12.86
CA LEU A 189 -43.25 -6.44 11.68
C LEU A 189 -44.38 -5.46 12.02
N ALA A 190 -45.43 -5.88 12.71
CA ALA A 190 -46.53 -4.98 13.07
C ALA A 190 -46.10 -3.80 13.97
N GLU A 191 -45.06 -3.99 14.79
CA GLU A 191 -44.51 -2.95 15.65
C GLU A 191 -43.62 -1.96 14.90
N HIS A 192 -42.78 -2.42 13.97
CA HIS A 192 -41.75 -1.60 13.32
C HIS A 192 -42.13 -1.14 11.90
N ASP A 193 -43.03 -1.86 11.23
CA ASP A 193 -43.55 -1.49 9.91
C ASP A 193 -44.32 -0.16 9.95
N GLY A 194 -44.03 0.73 9.01
CA GLY A 194 -44.73 2.01 8.84
C GLY A 194 -44.25 3.15 9.73
N LYS A 195 -43.34 2.90 10.68
CA LYS A 195 -42.66 3.95 11.45
C LYS A 195 -41.52 4.61 10.65
N ALA A 196 -40.76 3.80 9.90
CA ALA A 196 -39.65 4.24 9.06
C ALA A 196 -39.30 3.19 7.99
N VAL A 197 -38.28 3.49 7.18
CA VAL A 197 -37.67 2.53 6.24
C VAL A 197 -36.98 1.40 7.00
N LEU A 198 -37.10 0.16 6.50
CA LEU A 198 -36.37 -0.99 7.05
C LEU A 198 -35.18 -1.34 6.15
N GLY A 199 -34.04 -1.59 6.77
CA GLY A 199 -32.90 -2.24 6.14
C GLY A 199 -33.14 -3.75 6.07
N LEU A 200 -32.82 -4.38 4.95
CA LEU A 200 -32.88 -5.83 4.78
C LEU A 200 -31.53 -6.37 4.33
N ALA A 201 -31.05 -7.38 5.04
CA ALA A 201 -29.84 -8.13 4.70
C ALA A 201 -30.11 -9.64 4.76
N THR A 202 -29.36 -10.39 3.97
CA THR A 202 -29.54 -11.84 3.81
C THR A 202 -28.19 -12.54 3.84
N VAL A 203 -28.18 -13.74 4.39
CA VAL A 203 -27.12 -14.73 4.12
C VAL A 203 -27.71 -15.71 3.13
N ASP A 204 -27.32 -15.56 1.87
CA ASP A 204 -27.85 -16.34 0.77
C ASP A 204 -26.74 -16.91 -0.12
N THR A 205 -27.13 -17.94 -0.87
CA THR A 205 -26.28 -18.49 -1.94
C THR A 205 -27.06 -18.50 -3.24
N TRP A 206 -26.34 -18.23 -4.34
CA TRP A 206 -26.87 -18.38 -5.69
C TRP A 206 -25.84 -19.10 -6.55
N ALA A 207 -26.14 -20.34 -6.94
CA ALA A 207 -25.24 -21.16 -7.74
C ALA A 207 -26.04 -21.97 -8.77
N LEU A 208 -25.53 -22.05 -10.00
CA LEU A 208 -26.08 -22.89 -11.08
C LEU A 208 -27.58 -22.68 -11.37
N GLY A 209 -28.12 -21.50 -11.06
CA GLY A 209 -29.53 -21.16 -11.33
C GLY A 209 -30.50 -21.49 -10.21
N SER A 210 -30.02 -21.94 -9.04
CA SER A 210 -30.81 -22.10 -7.82
C SER A 210 -30.23 -21.23 -6.70
N GLY A 211 -31.10 -20.80 -5.78
CA GLY A 211 -30.66 -20.08 -4.59
C GLY A 211 -31.30 -20.58 -3.30
N SER A 212 -30.60 -20.36 -2.19
CA SER A 212 -31.10 -20.62 -0.85
C SER A 212 -30.85 -19.40 0.04
N VAL A 213 -31.79 -19.11 0.93
CA VAL A 213 -31.64 -18.11 1.99
C VAL A 213 -31.48 -18.87 3.29
N ALA A 214 -30.33 -18.71 3.96
CA ALA A 214 -30.11 -19.31 5.27
C ALA A 214 -30.60 -18.38 6.39
N GLU A 215 -30.41 -17.08 6.22
CA GLU A 215 -30.68 -16.10 7.27
C GLU A 215 -31.21 -14.80 6.67
N VAL A 216 -32.14 -14.16 7.38
CA VAL A 216 -32.64 -12.83 7.05
C VAL A 216 -32.51 -11.95 8.29
N ALA A 217 -32.01 -10.74 8.09
CA ALA A 217 -31.98 -9.71 9.11
C ALA A 217 -32.74 -8.46 8.65
N LEU A 218 -33.51 -7.88 9.56
CA LEU A 218 -34.22 -6.62 9.40
C LEU A 218 -33.70 -5.61 10.42
N ALA A 219 -33.51 -4.36 10.00
CA ALA A 219 -33.10 -3.27 10.87
C ALA A 219 -34.03 -2.07 10.72
N ALA A 220 -34.56 -1.59 11.84
CA ALA A 220 -35.40 -0.41 11.92
C ALA A 220 -34.57 0.85 12.24
N ALA A 221 -35.11 2.02 11.88
CA ALA A 221 -34.43 3.30 12.06
C ALA A 221 -34.28 3.73 13.53
N ASP A 222 -35.00 3.10 14.45
CA ASP A 222 -34.93 3.31 15.90
C ASP A 222 -33.85 2.45 16.59
N GLY A 223 -33.11 1.63 15.83
CA GLY A 223 -32.04 0.77 16.34
C GLY A 223 -32.49 -0.67 16.66
N ALA A 224 -33.78 -0.96 16.59
CA ALA A 224 -34.28 -2.32 16.72
C ALA A 224 -33.87 -3.16 15.50
N ALA A 225 -33.36 -4.37 15.74
CA ALA A 225 -33.01 -5.32 14.70
C ALA A 225 -33.60 -6.70 15.00
N ALA A 226 -33.98 -7.41 13.95
CA ALA A 226 -34.48 -8.77 14.03
C ALA A 226 -33.67 -9.67 13.12
N TRP A 227 -33.37 -10.88 13.58
CA TRP A 227 -32.79 -11.96 12.80
C TRP A 227 -33.72 -13.16 12.84
N PHE A 228 -33.88 -13.87 11.73
CA PHE A 228 -34.60 -15.14 11.69
C PHE A 228 -34.04 -16.07 10.61
N ASP A 229 -34.17 -17.37 10.87
CA ASP A 229 -33.96 -18.46 9.92
C ASP A 229 -35.29 -18.73 9.20
N PRO A 230 -35.39 -18.49 7.88
CA PRO A 230 -36.65 -18.67 7.17
C PRO A 230 -37.21 -20.09 7.21
N ALA A 231 -36.36 -21.11 7.44
CA ALA A 231 -36.81 -22.50 7.58
C ALA A 231 -37.53 -22.77 8.92
N ARG A 232 -37.49 -21.83 9.87
CA ARG A 232 -38.11 -21.95 11.20
C ARG A 232 -39.37 -21.12 11.37
N LEU A 233 -39.78 -20.38 10.34
CA LEU A 233 -41.01 -19.60 10.39
C LEU A 233 -42.23 -20.52 10.41
N ASP A 234 -43.28 -20.09 11.10
CA ASP A 234 -44.60 -20.68 10.92
C ASP A 234 -45.33 -20.05 9.71
N GLU A 235 -46.45 -20.66 9.32
CA GLU A 235 -47.25 -20.19 8.19
C GLU A 235 -47.74 -18.74 8.37
N ALA A 236 -48.00 -18.30 9.61
CA ALA A 236 -48.50 -16.95 9.87
C ALA A 236 -47.41 -15.89 9.66
N ASP A 237 -46.19 -16.19 10.09
CA ASP A 237 -45.01 -15.36 9.93
C ASP A 237 -44.53 -15.31 8.48
N GLU A 238 -44.48 -16.45 7.79
CA GLU A 238 -44.10 -16.51 6.38
C GLU A 238 -45.05 -15.66 5.52
N ASN A 239 -46.36 -15.80 5.73
CA ASN A 239 -47.36 -14.99 5.04
C ASN A 239 -47.24 -13.49 5.37
N ALA A 240 -46.93 -13.14 6.62
CA ALA A 240 -46.73 -11.75 7.03
C ALA A 240 -45.50 -11.14 6.35
N PHE A 241 -44.39 -11.87 6.34
CA PHE A 241 -43.15 -11.46 5.70
C PHE A 241 -43.30 -11.32 4.18
N ALA A 242 -43.88 -12.32 3.51
CA ALA A 242 -44.14 -12.29 2.07
C ALA A 242 -45.04 -11.10 1.68
N LYS A 243 -46.09 -10.82 2.47
CA LYS A 243 -46.98 -9.68 2.24
C LYS A 243 -46.24 -8.34 2.41
N TRP A 244 -45.42 -8.21 3.45
CA TRP A 244 -44.64 -6.99 3.68
C TRP A 244 -43.60 -6.76 2.57
N LEU A 245 -42.91 -7.81 2.14
CA LEU A 245 -41.94 -7.76 1.03
C LEU A 245 -42.59 -7.26 -0.26
N ALA A 246 -43.78 -7.75 -0.59
CA ALA A 246 -44.50 -7.45 -1.83
C ALA A 246 -45.24 -6.10 -1.82
N ASP A 247 -45.26 -5.37 -0.70
CA ASP A 247 -45.94 -4.09 -0.60
C ASP A 247 -45.04 -2.91 -1.05
N PRO A 248 -45.34 -2.23 -2.18
CA PRO A 248 -44.52 -1.13 -2.69
C PRO A 248 -44.55 0.12 -1.82
N GLU A 249 -45.57 0.29 -0.96
CA GLU A 249 -45.70 1.45 -0.06
C GLU A 249 -44.86 1.29 1.21
N LYS A 250 -44.27 0.11 1.42
CA LYS A 250 -43.33 -0.16 2.52
C LYS A 250 -41.91 0.00 2.00
N PRO A 251 -41.21 1.11 2.28
CA PRO A 251 -39.86 1.33 1.75
C PRO A 251 -38.86 0.37 2.39
N LYS A 252 -37.99 -0.21 1.55
CA LYS A 252 -36.85 -1.03 1.97
C LYS A 252 -35.53 -0.44 1.48
N VAL A 253 -34.48 -0.63 2.26
CA VAL A 253 -33.09 -0.32 1.87
C VAL A 253 -32.30 -1.62 1.86
N LEU A 254 -31.59 -1.88 0.76
CA LEU A 254 -30.77 -3.08 0.59
C LEU A 254 -29.38 -2.70 0.09
N HIS A 255 -28.45 -3.64 0.23
CA HIS A 255 -27.18 -3.61 -0.48
C HIS A 255 -27.21 -4.66 -1.59
N ASN A 256 -27.05 -4.27 -2.86
CA ASN A 256 -27.16 -5.18 -4.01
C ASN A 256 -28.52 -5.92 -4.04
N ALA A 257 -29.62 -5.14 -4.12
CA ALA A 257 -31.00 -5.63 -4.03
C ALA A 257 -31.33 -6.71 -5.06
N LYS A 258 -30.68 -6.67 -6.24
CA LYS A 258 -30.87 -7.65 -7.31
C LYS A 258 -30.47 -9.08 -6.88
N GLY A 259 -29.50 -9.22 -5.96
CA GLY A 259 -29.13 -10.52 -5.38
C GLY A 259 -30.30 -11.11 -4.60
N ALA A 260 -30.78 -10.38 -3.59
CA ALA A 260 -31.92 -10.78 -2.76
C ALA A 260 -33.18 -11.08 -3.59
N MET A 261 -33.51 -10.23 -4.58
CA MET A 261 -34.65 -10.44 -5.48
C MET A 261 -34.62 -11.78 -6.21
N ARG A 262 -33.43 -12.28 -6.59
CA ARG A 262 -33.28 -13.56 -7.29
C ARG A 262 -33.50 -14.74 -6.35
N VAL A 263 -32.89 -14.71 -5.19
CA VAL A 263 -32.96 -15.83 -4.23
C VAL A 263 -34.35 -15.92 -3.62
N PHE A 264 -34.98 -14.79 -3.32
CA PHE A 264 -36.32 -14.74 -2.73
C PHE A 264 -37.40 -15.27 -3.68
N ALA A 265 -37.24 -15.07 -4.99
CA ALA A 265 -38.17 -15.60 -5.98
C ALA A 265 -38.26 -17.14 -5.97
N GLU A 266 -37.18 -17.86 -5.64
CA GLU A 266 -37.19 -19.32 -5.46
C GLU A 266 -38.05 -19.77 -4.27
N HIS A 267 -38.27 -18.88 -3.30
CA HIS A 267 -39.10 -19.11 -2.11
C HIS A 267 -40.51 -18.52 -2.28
N GLY A 268 -40.88 -18.07 -3.49
CA GLY A 268 -42.17 -17.44 -3.76
C GLY A 268 -42.32 -16.03 -3.20
N TRP A 269 -41.25 -15.43 -2.67
CA TRP A 269 -41.27 -14.05 -2.16
C TRP A 269 -40.90 -13.06 -3.25
N THR A 270 -41.65 -11.96 -3.33
CA THR A 270 -41.40 -10.86 -4.28
C THR A 270 -41.04 -9.61 -3.51
N ILE A 271 -39.91 -8.99 -3.85
CA ILE A 271 -39.46 -7.75 -3.20
C ILE A 271 -39.94 -6.56 -4.04
N GLU A 272 -40.81 -5.75 -3.44
CA GLU A 272 -41.25 -4.45 -3.96
C GLU A 272 -40.87 -3.33 -2.98
N GLY A 273 -40.95 -2.07 -3.41
CA GLY A 273 -40.71 -0.93 -2.52
C GLY A 273 -39.24 -0.69 -2.14
N VAL A 274 -38.28 -1.15 -2.96
CA VAL A 274 -36.86 -0.83 -2.75
C VAL A 274 -36.61 0.65 -3.02
N SER A 275 -36.44 1.41 -1.95
CA SER A 275 -36.22 2.86 -1.97
C SER A 275 -34.76 3.24 -2.21
N MET A 276 -33.82 2.37 -1.82
CA MET A 276 -32.39 2.57 -2.03
C MET A 276 -31.64 1.23 -2.13
N ASP A 277 -30.77 1.14 -3.14
CA ASP A 277 -29.69 0.16 -3.22
C ASP A 277 -28.37 0.87 -2.98
N THR A 278 -27.70 0.58 -1.86
CA THR A 278 -26.48 1.28 -1.46
C THR A 278 -25.30 1.02 -2.40
N ALA A 279 -25.25 -0.12 -3.10
CA ALA A 279 -24.22 -0.40 -4.09
C ALA A 279 -24.41 0.49 -5.33
N LEU A 280 -25.65 0.63 -5.82
CA LEU A 280 -25.98 1.50 -6.94
C LEU A 280 -25.85 2.98 -6.59
N ALA A 281 -26.28 3.38 -5.39
CA ALA A 281 -26.10 4.75 -4.91
C ALA A 281 -24.62 5.13 -4.91
N ALA A 282 -23.75 4.26 -4.38
CA ALA A 282 -22.32 4.50 -4.41
C ALA A 282 -21.71 4.49 -5.82
N TYR A 283 -22.26 3.69 -6.75
CA TYR A 283 -21.86 3.73 -8.17
C TYR A 283 -22.17 5.06 -8.81
N LEU A 284 -23.35 5.63 -8.56
CA LEU A 284 -23.73 6.92 -9.11
C LEU A 284 -22.86 8.07 -8.57
N VAL A 285 -22.47 7.98 -7.29
CA VAL A 285 -21.56 8.97 -6.67
C VAL A 285 -20.14 8.85 -7.24
N LYS A 286 -19.61 7.63 -7.38
CA LYS A 286 -18.22 7.39 -7.81
C LYS A 286 -18.11 6.13 -8.69
N PRO A 287 -18.36 6.25 -10.00
CA PRO A 287 -18.38 5.08 -10.91
C PRO A 287 -17.04 4.35 -11.03
N GLY A 288 -15.92 5.08 -10.86
CA GLY A 288 -14.56 4.54 -11.02
C GLY A 288 -14.02 3.75 -9.81
N ARG A 289 -14.84 3.48 -8.78
CA ARG A 289 -14.39 2.71 -7.62
C ARG A 289 -14.23 1.23 -7.93
N ARG A 290 -13.25 0.59 -7.28
CA ARG A 290 -12.87 -0.80 -7.54
C ARG A 290 -13.75 -1.85 -6.84
N SER A 291 -14.32 -1.50 -5.68
CA SER A 291 -15.21 -2.36 -4.89
C SER A 291 -16.44 -1.58 -4.52
N PHE A 292 -17.58 -2.28 -4.45
CA PHE A 292 -18.84 -1.74 -3.94
C PHE A 292 -19.27 -2.28 -2.59
N ALA A 293 -18.43 -3.09 -1.92
CA ALA A 293 -18.80 -3.79 -0.69
C ALA A 293 -19.23 -2.84 0.46
N LEU A 294 -20.18 -3.31 1.27
CA LEU A 294 -20.84 -2.50 2.30
C LEU A 294 -19.93 -2.12 3.47
N ASP A 295 -18.99 -2.99 3.85
CA ASP A 295 -17.95 -2.74 4.85
C ASP A 295 -17.06 -1.54 4.46
N ALA A 296 -16.58 -1.54 3.21
CA ALA A 296 -15.79 -0.44 2.68
C ALA A 296 -16.62 0.86 2.58
N LEU A 297 -17.91 0.74 2.23
CA LEU A 297 -18.83 1.87 2.17
C LEU A 297 -19.14 2.47 3.54
N SER A 298 -19.36 1.62 4.54
CA SER A 298 -19.63 2.05 5.92
C SER A 298 -18.45 2.83 6.48
N LEU A 299 -17.22 2.36 6.24
CA LEU A 299 -16.03 3.06 6.68
C LEU A 299 -15.85 4.40 5.93
N GLU A 300 -15.99 4.42 4.60
CA GLU A 300 -15.79 5.64 3.79
C GLU A 300 -16.83 6.73 4.07
N TYR A 301 -18.12 6.37 4.17
CA TYR A 301 -19.20 7.35 4.26
C TYR A 301 -19.72 7.60 5.68
N LEU A 302 -19.57 6.64 6.59
CA LEU A 302 -20.06 6.76 7.97
C LEU A 302 -18.94 6.78 9.01
N GLY A 303 -17.69 6.46 8.62
CA GLY A 303 -16.58 6.33 9.55
C GLY A 303 -16.78 5.20 10.55
N ARG A 304 -17.56 4.17 10.19
CA ARG A 304 -17.90 3.03 11.07
C ARG A 304 -17.40 1.74 10.47
N GLU A 305 -16.64 0.99 11.26
CA GLU A 305 -16.26 -0.38 10.90
C GLU A 305 -17.44 -1.33 11.16
N LEU A 306 -17.74 -2.17 10.18
CA LEU A 306 -18.62 -3.31 10.40
C LEU A 306 -17.74 -4.45 10.89
N GLY A 307 -18.04 -4.97 12.08
CA GLY A 307 -17.33 -6.13 12.61
C GLY A 307 -17.43 -7.32 11.63
N PRO A 308 -16.39 -8.16 11.52
CA PRO A 308 -16.48 -9.36 10.71
C PRO A 308 -17.66 -10.21 11.19
N ALA A 309 -18.44 -10.78 10.26
CA ALA A 309 -19.35 -11.87 10.61
C ALA A 309 -18.51 -12.93 11.33
N ALA A 310 -18.89 -13.30 12.56
CA ALA A 310 -18.18 -14.33 13.30
C ALA A 310 -18.06 -15.55 12.37
N ALA A 311 -16.83 -15.92 12.02
CA ALA A 311 -16.60 -17.03 11.12
C ALA A 311 -17.34 -18.24 11.68
N ALA A 312 -18.24 -18.82 10.88
CA ALA A 312 -18.74 -20.14 11.17
C ALA A 312 -17.52 -21.07 11.12
N ASP A 313 -16.99 -21.42 12.30
CA ASP A 313 -15.92 -22.40 12.49
C ASP A 313 -16.39 -23.75 11.90
N GLY A 314 -16.11 -23.91 10.61
CA GLY A 314 -16.47 -25.08 9.82
C GLY A 314 -15.28 -25.61 9.02
N GLN A 315 -14.05 -25.21 9.38
CA GLN A 315 -12.86 -25.77 8.76
C GLN A 315 -12.40 -26.97 9.59
N LEU A 316 -12.90 -28.15 9.20
CA LEU A 316 -12.37 -29.44 9.61
C LEU A 316 -10.87 -29.48 9.29
N ALA A 317 -10.05 -29.23 10.32
CA ALA A 317 -8.63 -29.51 10.28
C ALA A 317 -8.45 -31.04 10.21
N PHE A 318 -8.26 -31.55 9.01
CA PHE A 318 -7.67 -32.88 8.84
C PHE A 318 -6.21 -32.80 9.28
N GLY A 319 -5.97 -33.17 10.54
CA GLY A 319 -4.65 -33.55 11.01
C GLY A 319 -4.18 -34.76 10.20
N ALA A 320 -3.10 -34.58 9.45
CA ALA A 320 -2.34 -35.71 8.94
C ALA A 320 -1.60 -36.33 10.14
N ASP A 321 -2.06 -37.49 10.57
CA ASP A 321 -1.33 -38.37 11.48
C ASP A 321 -0.08 -38.88 10.76
N ASP A 322 1.06 -38.21 10.97
CA ASP A 322 2.38 -38.79 10.71
C ASP A 322 2.79 -39.66 11.91
N GLN A 323 2.18 -40.84 12.03
CA GLN A 323 2.77 -41.99 12.73
C GLN A 323 2.29 -43.31 12.11
N ALA A 324 3.21 -43.98 11.41
CA ALA A 324 3.60 -45.39 11.58
C ALA A 324 3.92 -46.09 10.23
N GLU A 325 5.16 -46.60 10.18
CA GLU A 325 5.71 -47.73 9.39
C GLU A 325 5.22 -48.01 7.95
#